data_AF-A0A4S4BHC6-F1
#
_entry.id   AF-A0A4S4BHC6-F1
#
_cell.length_a   1.000
_cell.length_b   1.000
_cell.length_c   1.000
_cell.angle_alpha   90.00
_cell.angle_beta   90.00
_cell.angle_gamma   90.00
#
_symmetry.space_group_name_H-M   'P 1'
#
loop_
_entity.id
_entity.type
_entity.pdbx_description
1 polymer ?
#
loop_
_entity_poly.entity_id
_entity_poly.type
_entity_poly.pdbx_seq_one_letter_code
_entity_poly.pdbx_strand_id
1 'polypeptide(L)'
;MREYIPTITFEQAKAIAEKAAFEQLAPFVEDESDTVLSDKHAEAEYCWFFFRKQEIVGPPEKILTWGAAYAISKKGELRLIADFMNEPDKLREYIQVMSKYFEAKGL
;
A
#
# COMPACT_ATOMS: atom_id res chain seq x y z
N MET A 1 -3.51 -28.81 2.24
CA MET A 1 -3.17 -27.37 2.18
C MET A 1 -2.95 -26.91 3.61
N ARG A 2 -1.90 -26.14 3.89
CA ARG A 2 -1.80 -25.44 5.18
C ARG A 2 -2.83 -24.31 5.13
N GLU A 3 -3.63 -24.18 6.18
CA GLU A 3 -4.60 -23.10 6.32
C GLU A 3 -3.86 -21.76 6.36
N TYR A 4 -4.34 -20.79 5.59
CA TYR A 4 -3.80 -19.43 5.65
C TYR A 4 -4.37 -18.73 6.89
N ILE A 5 -3.49 -18.31 7.79
CA ILE A 5 -3.87 -17.60 9.01
C ILE A 5 -3.29 -16.19 8.93
N PRO A 6 -4.12 -15.15 8.75
CA PRO A 6 -3.73 -13.76 8.98
C PRO A 6 -3.11 -13.58 10.37
N THR A 7 -1.98 -12.88 10.46
CA THR A 7 -1.33 -12.59 11.75
C THR A 7 -1.42 -11.13 12.15
N ILE A 8 -1.94 -10.27 11.27
CA ILE A 8 -2.19 -8.86 11.56
C ILE A 8 -3.62 -8.45 11.18
N THR A 9 -4.12 -7.44 11.89
CA THR A 9 -5.40 -6.80 11.59
C THR A 9 -5.24 -5.72 10.51
N PHE A 10 -6.37 -5.23 10.00
CA PHE A 10 -6.39 -4.06 9.11
C PHE A 10 -5.71 -2.84 9.74
N GLU A 11 -6.01 -2.53 11.01
CA GLU A 11 -5.40 -1.37 11.70
C GLU A 11 -3.88 -1.51 11.84
N GLN A 12 -3.39 -2.73 12.10
CA GLN A 12 -1.95 -3.00 12.12
C GLN A 12 -1.34 -2.84 10.72
N ALA A 13 -2.01 -3.31 9.67
CA ALA A 13 -1.57 -3.12 8.30
C ALA A 13 -1.53 -1.63 7.91
N LYS A 14 -2.57 -0.88 8.29
CA LYS A 14 -2.68 0.56 8.07
C LYS A 14 -1.54 1.29 8.76
N ALA A 15 -1.24 0.98 10.02
CA ALA A 15 -0.14 1.59 10.75
C ALA A 15 1.24 1.31 10.10
N ILE A 16 1.45 0.10 9.55
CA ILE A 16 2.66 -0.23 8.79
C ILE A 16 2.76 0.65 7.54
N ALA A 17 1.67 0.77 6.79
CA ALA A 17 1.62 1.59 5.59
C ALA A 17 1.82 3.08 5.91
N GLU A 18 1.19 3.60 6.96
CA GLU A 18 1.31 5.01 7.38
C GLU A 18 2.76 5.35 7.76
N LYS A 19 3.41 4.49 8.54
CA LYS A 19 4.82 4.69 8.90
C LYS A 19 5.71 4.72 7.66
N ALA A 20 5.57 3.74 6.77
CA ALA A 20 6.38 3.67 5.55
C ALA A 20 6.10 4.85 4.61
N ALA A 21 4.84 5.25 4.49
CA ALA A 21 4.45 6.38 3.68
C ALA A 21 5.00 7.69 4.24
N PHE A 22 4.96 7.89 5.56
CA PHE A 22 5.53 9.07 6.19
C PHE A 22 7.05 9.16 5.94
N GLU A 23 7.79 8.06 6.17
CA GLU A 23 9.24 8.02 5.92
C GLU A 23 9.59 8.34 4.46
N GLN A 24 8.76 7.89 3.51
CA GLN A 24 9.00 8.06 2.08
C GLN A 24 8.52 9.42 1.55
N LEU A 25 7.42 9.93 2.08
CA LEU A 25 6.74 11.12 1.57
C LEU A 25 7.10 12.40 2.33
N ALA A 26 7.66 12.31 3.54
CA ALA A 26 8.06 13.48 4.33
C ALA A 26 8.84 14.56 3.55
N PRO A 27 9.74 14.23 2.60
CA PRO A 27 10.43 15.25 1.80
C PRO A 27 9.55 16.02 0.79
N PHE A 28 8.30 15.60 0.58
CA PHE A 28 7.38 16.14 -0.42
C PHE A 28 6.11 16.74 0.20
N VAL A 29 6.03 16.81 1.53
CA VAL A 29 4.91 17.43 2.24
C VAL A 29 5.42 18.69 2.91
N GLU A 30 4.77 19.83 2.63
CA GLU A 30 5.15 21.14 3.18
C GLU A 30 4.63 21.35 4.61
N ASP A 31 3.47 20.77 4.93
CA ASP A 31 2.85 20.80 6.26
C ASP A 31 3.07 19.48 7.00
N GLU A 32 3.20 19.54 8.33
CA GLU A 32 3.09 18.36 9.19
C GLU A 32 1.65 17.83 9.15
N SER A 33 1.29 17.13 8.07
CA SER A 33 0.04 16.41 7.96
C SER A 33 0.11 15.15 8.81
N ASP A 34 -0.84 14.98 9.72
CA ASP A 34 -0.97 13.78 10.56
C ASP A 34 -1.10 12.48 9.74
N THR A 35 -1.51 12.58 8.46
CA THR A 35 -1.54 11.42 7.55
C THR A 35 -1.23 11.79 6.10
N VAL A 36 -0.37 11.00 5.47
CA VAL A 36 0.00 11.11 4.05
C VAL A 36 -0.75 10.11 3.17
N LEU A 37 -1.56 9.24 3.77
CA LEU A 37 -2.40 8.27 3.07
C LEU A 37 -3.81 8.82 2.81
N SER A 38 -4.44 8.30 1.76
CA SER A 38 -5.86 8.44 1.48
C SER A 38 -6.67 7.47 2.36
N ASP A 39 -7.93 7.82 2.64
CA ASP A 39 -8.89 6.91 3.28
C ASP A 39 -9.26 5.72 2.37
N LYS A 40 -8.99 5.84 1.06
CA LYS A 40 -9.19 4.74 0.11
C LYS A 40 -8.19 3.63 0.38
N HIS A 41 -8.69 2.40 0.31
CA HIS A 41 -7.89 1.19 0.34
C HIS A 41 -8.53 0.14 -0.56
N ALA A 42 -7.79 -0.89 -0.90
CA ALA A 42 -8.31 -2.07 -1.56
C ALA A 42 -7.91 -3.32 -0.76
N GLU A 43 -8.76 -4.33 -0.75
CA GLU A 43 -8.53 -5.58 -0.01
C GLU A 43 -8.68 -6.79 -0.93
N ALA A 44 -7.79 -7.77 -0.72
CA ALA A 44 -7.93 -9.12 -1.19
C ALA A 44 -7.63 -10.11 -0.05
N GLU A 45 -7.78 -11.40 -0.33
CA GLU A 45 -7.69 -12.46 0.67
C GLU A 45 -6.35 -12.46 1.43
N TYR A 46 -5.23 -12.11 0.76
CA TYR A 46 -3.88 -12.18 1.33
C TYR A 46 -3.20 -10.81 1.52
N CYS A 47 -3.85 -9.69 1.16
CA CYS A 47 -3.26 -8.36 1.32
C CYS A 47 -4.26 -7.20 1.30
N TRP A 48 -3.79 -6.06 1.81
CA TRP A 48 -4.41 -4.74 1.65
C TRP A 48 -3.50 -3.82 0.85
N PHE A 49 -4.09 -2.95 0.03
CA PHE A 49 -3.40 -1.83 -0.61
C PHE A 49 -3.85 -0.52 0.05
N PHE A 50 -2.88 0.33 0.33
CA PHE A 50 -3.08 1.69 0.81
C PHE A 50 -2.46 2.68 -0.17
N PHE A 51 -3.14 3.82 -0.37
CA PHE A 51 -2.76 4.81 -1.37
C PHE A 51 -2.36 6.11 -0.69
N ARG A 52 -1.41 6.83 -1.28
CA ARG A 52 -1.08 8.19 -0.85
C ARG A 52 -2.21 9.17 -1.18
N LYS A 53 -2.24 10.31 -0.50
CA LYS A 53 -3.01 11.47 -0.96
C LYS A 53 -2.49 11.93 -2.32
N GLN A 54 -3.39 12.15 -3.27
CA GLN A 54 -3.02 12.55 -4.64
C GLN A 54 -2.56 14.00 -4.73
N GLU A 55 -2.85 14.81 -3.70
CA GLU A 55 -2.35 16.17 -3.51
C GLU A 55 -0.84 16.21 -3.28
N ILE A 56 -0.26 15.14 -2.73
CA ILE A 56 1.19 15.03 -2.54
C ILE A 56 1.82 14.80 -3.90
N VAL A 57 2.58 15.78 -4.38
CA VAL A 57 3.30 15.72 -5.65
C VAL A 57 4.76 16.00 -5.42
N GLY A 58 5.61 15.19 -6.05
CA GLY A 58 7.04 15.36 -6.03
C GLY A 58 7.59 15.65 -7.43
N PRO A 59 8.90 15.89 -7.54
CA PRO A 59 9.53 16.13 -8.82
C PRO A 59 9.50 14.85 -9.69
N PRO A 60 9.31 14.96 -11.01
CA PRO A 60 9.10 13.79 -11.90
C PRO A 60 10.23 12.75 -11.85
N GLU A 61 11.48 13.18 -11.67
CA GLU A 61 12.64 12.30 -11.57
C GLU A 61 12.64 11.41 -10.31
N LYS A 62 11.78 11.72 -9.32
CA LYS A 62 11.59 10.93 -8.10
C LYS A 62 10.24 10.21 -8.06
N ILE A 63 9.55 10.04 -9.20
CA ILE A 63 8.20 9.44 -9.24
C ILE A 63 8.13 8.04 -8.63
N LEU A 64 9.19 7.24 -8.70
CA LEU A 64 9.23 5.92 -8.07
C LEU A 64 9.27 6.00 -6.53
N THR A 65 9.67 7.14 -5.99
CA THR A 65 9.70 7.41 -4.56
C THR A 65 8.35 7.92 -4.07
N TRP A 66 7.82 8.99 -4.68
CA TRP A 66 6.59 9.62 -4.17
C TRP A 66 5.31 9.09 -4.81
N GLY A 67 5.39 8.38 -5.94
CA GLY A 67 4.24 7.92 -6.72
C GLY A 67 3.79 6.49 -6.43
N ALA A 68 4.39 5.81 -5.44
CA ALA A 68 4.07 4.43 -5.10
C ALA A 68 2.81 4.32 -4.21
N ALA A 69 2.18 3.15 -4.24
CA ALA A 69 1.21 2.69 -3.25
C ALA A 69 1.83 1.57 -2.38
N TYR A 70 1.15 1.19 -1.31
CA TYR A 70 1.66 0.29 -0.27
C TYR A 70 0.82 -0.97 -0.20
N ALA A 71 1.39 -2.12 -0.55
CA ALA A 71 0.78 -3.41 -0.38
C ALA A 71 1.27 -4.07 0.91
N ILE A 72 0.36 -4.38 1.82
CA ILE A 72 0.64 -5.06 3.09
C ILE A 72 0.01 -6.45 3.06
N SER A 73 0.81 -7.49 3.22
CA SER A 73 0.27 -8.86 3.34
C SER A 73 -0.50 -9.02 4.65
N LYS A 74 -1.40 -10.01 4.76
CA LYS A 74 -2.07 -10.26 6.06
C LYS A 74 -1.16 -10.85 7.14
N LYS A 75 0.14 -10.98 6.85
CA LYS A 75 1.21 -11.24 7.82
C LYS A 75 2.16 -10.07 8.07
N GLY A 76 1.89 -8.90 7.50
CA GLY A 76 2.63 -7.67 7.77
C GLY A 76 3.84 -7.41 6.88
N GLU A 77 4.00 -8.16 5.79
CA GLU A 77 5.03 -7.84 4.79
C GLU A 77 4.60 -6.62 3.97
N LEU A 78 5.46 -5.60 3.93
CA LEU A 78 5.29 -4.41 3.09
C LEU A 78 5.94 -4.59 1.71
N ARG A 79 5.24 -4.17 0.65
CA ARG A 79 5.77 -3.97 -0.70
C ARG A 79 5.30 -2.63 -1.27
N LEU A 80 6.23 -1.91 -1.90
CA LEU A 80 5.88 -0.76 -2.74
C LEU A 80 5.39 -1.28 -4.09
N ILE A 81 4.29 -0.69 -4.57
CA ILE A 81 3.60 -1.11 -5.78
C ILE A 81 3.22 0.11 -6.62
N ALA A 82 2.83 -0.12 -7.88
CA ALA A 82 2.26 0.95 -8.70
C ALA A 82 0.92 1.43 -8.12
N ASP A 83 0.71 2.76 -8.15
CA ASP A 83 -0.55 3.37 -7.74
C ASP A 83 -1.56 3.34 -8.89
N PHE A 84 -2.54 2.44 -8.79
CA PHE A 84 -3.68 2.34 -9.70
C PHE A 84 -5.00 2.83 -9.07
N MET A 85 -4.94 3.68 -8.04
CA MET A 85 -6.15 4.13 -7.30
C MET A 85 -7.23 4.73 -8.22
N ASN A 86 -6.82 5.40 -9.31
CA ASN A 86 -7.72 6.01 -10.29
C ASN A 86 -7.99 5.13 -11.53
N GLU A 87 -7.51 3.88 -11.54
CA GLU A 87 -7.66 2.93 -12.65
C GLU A 87 -8.35 1.65 -12.12
N PRO A 88 -9.66 1.67 -11.87
CA PRO A 88 -10.35 0.64 -11.10
C PRO A 88 -10.24 -0.78 -11.68
N ASP A 89 -10.21 -0.93 -13.00
CA ASP A 89 -10.06 -2.23 -13.63
C ASP A 89 -8.64 -2.79 -13.45
N LYS A 90 -7.60 -1.96 -13.62
CA LYS A 90 -6.22 -2.35 -13.33
C LYS A 90 -6.01 -2.65 -11.85
N LEU A 91 -6.60 -1.85 -10.96
CA LEU A 91 -6.52 -2.08 -9.52
C LEU A 91 -7.14 -3.42 -9.13
N ARG A 92 -8.32 -3.74 -9.68
CA ARG A 92 -9.01 -5.02 -9.45
C ARG A 92 -8.16 -6.20 -9.87
N GLU A 93 -7.50 -6.12 -11.02
CA GLU A 93 -6.60 -7.18 -11.49
C GLU A 93 -5.34 -7.26 -10.64
N TYR A 94 -4.72 -6.11 -10.36
CA TYR A 94 -3.42 -6.06 -9.70
C TYR A 94 -3.45 -6.54 -8.26
N ILE A 95 -4.53 -6.22 -7.52
CA ILE A 95 -4.66 -6.72 -6.15
C ILE A 95 -4.77 -8.25 -6.09
N GLN A 96 -5.39 -8.87 -7.10
CA GLN A 96 -5.44 -10.33 -7.20
C GLN A 96 -4.08 -10.95 -7.52
N VAL A 97 -3.28 -10.28 -8.37
CA VAL A 97 -1.90 -10.69 -8.67
C VAL A 97 -1.04 -10.64 -7.40
N MET A 98 -1.12 -9.55 -6.64
CA MET A 98 -0.36 -9.41 -5.40
C MET A 98 -0.82 -10.37 -4.31
N SER A 99 -2.13 -10.61 -4.21
CA SER A 99 -2.72 -11.59 -3.31
C SER A 99 -2.14 -13.00 -3.56
N LYS A 100 -2.11 -13.45 -4.82
CA LYS A 100 -1.48 -14.72 -5.22
C LYS A 100 0.03 -14.75 -4.95
N TYR A 101 0.71 -13.64 -5.14
CA TYR A 101 2.14 -13.51 -4.85
C TYR A 101 2.42 -13.71 -3.35
N PHE A 102 1.63 -13.10 -2.47
CA PHE A 102 1.77 -13.28 -1.02
C PHE A 102 1.39 -14.69 -0.59
N GLU A 103 0.30 -15.26 -1.13
CA GLU A 103 -0.07 -16.67 -0.93
C GLU A 103 1.09 -17.62 -1.26
N ALA A 104 1.69 -17.48 -2.44
CA ALA A 104 2.80 -18.33 -2.90
C ALA A 104 4.05 -18.22 -2.00
N LYS A 105 4.21 -17.10 -1.29
CA LYS A 105 5.27 -16.87 -0.31
C LYS A 105 4.88 -17.27 1.12
N GLY A 106 3.64 -17.67 1.33
CA GLY A 106 3.10 -17.95 2.66
C GLY A 106 2.99 -16.70 3.54
N LEU A 107 2.76 -15.53 2.91
CA LEU A 107 2.70 -14.19 3.51
C LEU A 107 1.28 -13.62 3.57
#